data_AF-A0A9E3FB77-F1
#
_entry.id   AF-A0A9E3FB77-F1
#
_cell.length_a   1.000
_cell.length_b   1.000
_cell.length_c   1.000
_cell.angle_alpha   90.00
_cell.angle_beta   90.00
_cell.angle_gamma   90.00
#
_symmetry.space_group_name_H-M   'P 1'
#
loop_
_entity.id
_entity.type
_entity.pdbx_description
1 polymer ?
#
loop_
_entity_poly.entity_id
_entity_poly.type
_entity_poly.pdbx_seq_one_letter_code
_entity_poly.pdbx_strand_id
1 'polypeptide(L)'
;MNDEAGRATPSRRAVVTAMGLLPLATLAPAVLSESQARAAAGKGYQHFSKHQAAVIKAACARLVPGPDDDPVEKLYDSPGATEADVVRYIDTMLAAFDHDPPKIFAGGPWSDRHGGDADHMKHFVPLAPRQLEAWRARTHDLKRQYAAAIKKLDAAASGKNFAAASHSEQDSILTKLDDERSLIFGHTIEGMYSVPEYGGNRHQVGWKSIGWPGDVQPRGFSPKQVEDSDGPDVLLANGVVDAVLNLFPLIGGNAMRKARHHG
;
A
#
# COMPACT_ATOMS: atom_id res chain seq x y z
N MET A 1 -69.45 7.86 -7.28
CA MET A 1 -69.40 8.54 -8.59
C MET A 1 -68.13 9.36 -8.64
N ASN A 2 -67.20 8.90 -9.47
CA ASN A 2 -66.16 9.63 -10.23
C ASN A 2 -64.99 10.22 -9.42
N ASP A 3 -63.78 9.63 -9.50
CA ASP A 3 -62.70 9.79 -10.52
C ASP A 3 -61.68 10.84 -10.02
N GLU A 4 -60.42 10.46 -9.72
CA GLU A 4 -59.25 10.47 -10.65
C GLU A 4 -59.02 11.84 -11.33
N ALA A 5 -57.84 12.44 -11.41
CA ALA A 5 -56.46 12.03 -11.17
C ALA A 5 -55.54 13.27 -11.13
N GLY A 6 -54.30 13.10 -10.64
CA GLY A 6 -53.23 14.09 -10.81
C GLY A 6 -51.98 13.80 -9.97
N ARG A 7 -51.12 12.89 -10.46
CA ARG A 7 -49.87 12.44 -9.82
C ARG A 7 -48.81 13.53 -9.75
N ALA A 8 -48.04 13.53 -8.66
CA ALA A 8 -46.60 13.83 -8.66
C ALA A 8 -45.86 12.81 -7.76
N THR A 9 -44.77 12.27 -8.30
CA THR A 9 -43.99 11.09 -7.90
C THR A 9 -43.16 11.25 -6.61
N PRO A 10 -43.11 10.23 -5.72
CA PRO A 10 -42.12 10.18 -4.65
C PRO A 10 -40.79 9.53 -5.11
N SER A 11 -39.71 10.02 -4.49
CA SER A 11 -38.31 9.87 -4.88
C SER A 11 -37.68 8.51 -4.55
N ARG A 12 -36.49 8.28 -5.13
CA ARG A 12 -35.62 7.07 -5.04
C ARG A 12 -35.31 6.52 -3.63
N ARG A 13 -35.74 7.19 -2.55
CA ARG A 13 -35.56 6.71 -1.17
C ARG A 13 -36.60 5.69 -0.68
N ALA A 14 -37.65 5.40 -1.45
CA ALA A 14 -38.67 4.41 -1.09
C ALA A 14 -38.44 2.99 -1.65
N VAL A 15 -37.35 2.74 -2.38
CA VAL A 15 -37.10 1.46 -3.08
C VAL A 15 -36.12 0.53 -2.34
N VAL A 16 -35.63 0.89 -1.15
CA VAL A 16 -34.71 0.01 -0.39
C VAL A 16 -35.30 -0.43 0.95
N THR A 17 -36.60 -0.68 0.99
CA THR A 17 -37.20 -1.38 2.13
C THR A 17 -38.24 -2.37 1.62
N ALA A 18 -38.06 -3.64 1.98
CA ALA A 18 -38.97 -4.77 1.78
C ALA A 18 -38.85 -5.59 0.48
N MET A 19 -37.81 -6.43 0.41
CA MET A 19 -37.88 -7.85 0.05
C MET A 19 -36.70 -8.52 0.76
N GLY A 20 -36.78 -9.56 1.57
CA GLY A 20 -37.78 -10.58 1.80
C GLY A 20 -36.97 -11.79 2.29
N LEU A 21 -37.24 -12.25 3.50
CA LEU A 21 -36.59 -13.39 4.15
C LEU A 21 -36.73 -14.66 3.30
N LEU A 22 -35.61 -15.34 3.02
CA LEU A 22 -35.55 -16.79 2.83
C LEU A 22 -34.33 -17.34 3.58
N PRO A 23 -34.51 -18.31 4.50
CA PRO A 23 -33.43 -19.02 5.18
C PRO A 23 -33.12 -20.32 4.42
N LEU A 24 -31.85 -20.55 4.04
CA LEU A 24 -31.26 -21.89 3.89
C LEU A 24 -29.74 -21.74 3.77
N ALA A 25 -29.02 -22.58 4.52
CA ALA A 25 -27.56 -22.83 4.58
C ALA A 25 -26.68 -22.16 3.51
N THR A 26 -25.53 -21.57 3.86
CA THR A 26 -24.28 -22.35 3.96
C THR A 26 -23.27 -21.77 4.96
N LEU A 27 -22.59 -22.68 5.68
CA LEU A 27 -21.30 -22.45 6.29
C LEU A 27 -20.31 -21.76 5.34
N ALA A 28 -19.44 -20.94 5.94
CA ALA A 28 -18.16 -20.43 5.45
C ALA A 28 -18.11 -19.04 4.78
N PRO A 29 -18.06 -17.96 5.58
CA PRO A 29 -17.36 -16.73 5.18
C PRO A 29 -15.88 -16.99 4.84
N ALA A 30 -15.29 -18.07 5.38
CA ALA A 30 -13.91 -18.46 5.14
C ALA A 30 -13.65 -18.96 3.70
N VAL A 31 -14.64 -19.59 3.04
CA VAL A 31 -14.44 -20.17 1.70
C VAL A 31 -14.50 -19.09 0.61
N LEU A 32 -15.25 -18.00 0.81
CA LEU A 32 -15.20 -16.86 -0.10
C LEU A 32 -13.86 -16.11 0.00
N SER A 33 -13.31 -15.95 1.22
CA SER A 33 -11.96 -15.44 1.44
C SER A 33 -10.87 -16.35 0.83
N GLU A 34 -10.95 -17.67 1.06
CA GLU A 34 -10.01 -18.63 0.48
C GLU A 34 -10.13 -18.73 -1.04
N SER A 35 -11.33 -18.60 -1.61
CA SER A 35 -11.53 -18.63 -3.07
C SER A 35 -11.01 -17.35 -3.74
N GLN A 36 -11.17 -16.18 -3.10
CA GLN A 36 -10.60 -14.92 -3.57
C GLN A 36 -9.07 -14.90 -3.36
N ALA A 37 -8.57 -15.47 -2.26
CA ALA A 37 -7.15 -15.68 -2.02
C ALA A 37 -6.54 -16.72 -2.99
N ARG A 38 -7.25 -17.81 -3.33
CA ARG A 38 -6.88 -18.79 -4.35
C ARG A 38 -6.98 -18.25 -5.77
N ALA A 39 -7.97 -17.41 -6.07
CA ALA A 39 -8.11 -16.74 -7.36
C ALA A 39 -7.02 -15.69 -7.54
N ALA A 40 -6.61 -15.00 -6.47
CA ALA A 40 -5.42 -14.15 -6.44
C ALA A 40 -4.10 -14.95 -6.44
N ALA A 41 -4.12 -16.20 -5.99
CA ALA A 41 -3.05 -17.19 -6.21
C ALA A 41 -3.08 -17.79 -7.63
N GLY A 42 -4.04 -17.38 -8.46
CA GLY A 42 -4.34 -17.88 -9.79
C GLY A 42 -3.45 -17.29 -10.88
N LYS A 43 -2.15 -17.59 -10.79
CA LYS A 43 -1.13 -17.74 -11.85
C LYS A 43 0.18 -18.00 -11.10
N GLY A 44 0.93 -19.01 -11.54
CA GLY A 44 2.25 -19.31 -10.97
C GLY A 44 3.17 -18.07 -10.94
N TYR A 45 4.30 -18.19 -10.26
CA TYR A 45 5.35 -17.17 -10.36
C TYR A 45 5.79 -17.01 -11.82
N GLN A 46 6.08 -15.78 -12.23
CA GLN A 46 6.41 -15.41 -13.60
C GLN A 46 7.88 -15.70 -13.91
N HIS A 47 8.76 -15.40 -12.96
CA HIS A 47 10.19 -15.65 -13.08
C HIS A 47 10.60 -16.89 -12.27
N PHE A 48 10.16 -17.00 -11.02
CA PHE A 48 10.58 -18.08 -10.14
C PHE A 48 9.91 -19.41 -10.47
N SER A 49 10.66 -20.50 -10.34
CA SER A 49 10.06 -21.81 -10.11
C SER A 49 9.40 -21.89 -8.73
N LYS A 50 8.56 -22.91 -8.51
CA LYS A 50 7.95 -23.17 -7.19
C LYS A 50 8.99 -23.28 -6.06
N HIS A 51 10.12 -23.94 -6.35
CA HIS A 51 11.20 -24.11 -5.38
C HIS A 51 11.90 -22.79 -5.07
N GLN A 52 12.31 -22.06 -6.10
CA GLN A 52 12.97 -20.76 -5.93
C GLN A 52 12.10 -19.77 -5.14
N ALA A 53 10.80 -19.72 -5.45
CA ALA A 53 9.88 -18.88 -4.71
C ALA A 53 9.72 -19.31 -3.24
N ALA A 54 9.74 -20.62 -2.95
CA ALA A 54 9.70 -21.12 -1.57
C ALA A 54 10.95 -20.71 -0.77
N VAL A 55 12.14 -20.75 -1.39
CA VAL A 55 13.40 -20.29 -0.77
C VAL A 55 13.35 -18.80 -0.46
N ILE A 56 12.95 -17.98 -1.43
CA ILE A 56 12.84 -16.52 -1.23
C ILE A 56 11.74 -16.20 -0.21
N LYS A 57 10.59 -16.91 -0.24
CA LYS A 57 9.54 -16.75 0.77
C LYS A 57 10.06 -17.00 2.19
N ALA A 58 10.73 -18.14 2.40
CA ALA A 58 11.29 -18.48 3.69
C ALA A 58 12.31 -17.43 4.16
N ALA A 59 13.20 -16.97 3.26
CA ALA A 59 14.19 -15.96 3.60
C ALA A 59 13.54 -14.62 4.00
N CYS A 60 12.57 -14.13 3.22
CA CYS A 60 11.85 -12.90 3.53
C CYS A 60 11.10 -13.00 4.87
N ALA A 61 10.45 -14.14 5.16
CA ALA A 61 9.73 -14.38 6.41
C ALA A 61 10.65 -14.40 7.65
N ARG A 62 11.93 -14.79 7.49
CA ARG A 62 12.92 -14.66 8.58
C ARG A 62 13.41 -13.21 8.77
N LEU A 63 13.45 -12.43 7.69
CA LEU A 63 13.98 -11.06 7.71
C LEU A 63 12.96 -10.01 8.16
N VAL A 64 11.69 -10.19 7.79
CA VAL A 64 10.56 -9.37 8.23
C VAL A 64 9.42 -10.33 8.62
N PRO A 65 9.45 -10.87 9.85
CA PRO A 65 8.48 -11.88 10.29
C PRO A 65 7.08 -11.32 10.44
N GLY A 66 6.09 -12.14 10.15
CA GLY A 66 4.68 -11.88 10.43
C GLY A 66 4.13 -12.70 11.61
N PRO A 67 2.81 -12.65 11.83
CA PRO A 67 2.15 -13.29 12.98
C PRO A 67 2.29 -14.82 12.99
N ASP A 68 2.43 -15.43 11.83
CA ASP A 68 2.63 -16.89 11.70
C ASP A 68 4.11 -17.30 11.75
N ASP A 69 5.04 -16.33 11.64
CA ASP A 69 6.48 -16.58 11.63
C ASP A 69 7.14 -16.36 13.01
N ASP A 70 6.64 -15.42 13.81
CA ASP A 70 7.14 -15.07 15.15
C ASP A 70 6.00 -14.83 16.16
N PRO A 71 6.00 -15.51 17.32
CA PRO A 71 4.99 -15.29 18.38
C PRO A 71 4.89 -13.84 18.89
N VAL A 72 5.98 -13.08 18.85
CA VAL A 72 5.97 -11.66 19.28
C VAL A 72 5.13 -10.84 18.30
N GLU A 73 5.32 -11.04 17.00
CA GLU A 73 4.54 -10.34 15.98
C GLU A 73 3.06 -10.73 16.03
N LYS A 74 2.77 -11.99 16.42
CA LYS A 74 1.41 -12.45 16.67
C LYS A 74 0.70 -11.69 17.80
N LEU A 75 1.43 -11.26 18.84
CA LEU A 75 0.85 -10.51 19.94
C LEU A 75 0.36 -9.13 19.51
N TYR A 76 0.98 -8.55 18.47
CA TYR A 76 0.65 -7.22 17.96
C TYR A 76 -0.11 -7.24 16.62
N ASP A 77 -0.41 -8.44 16.10
CA ASP A 77 -0.98 -8.64 14.76
C ASP A 77 -0.18 -7.90 13.67
N SER A 78 1.15 -7.85 13.85
CA SER A 78 2.05 -7.12 12.96
C SER A 78 2.25 -7.91 11.65
N PRO A 79 1.86 -7.36 10.48
CA PRO A 79 2.06 -8.07 9.22
C PRO A 79 3.55 -8.07 8.82
N GLY A 80 4.00 -9.23 8.32
CA GLY A 80 5.35 -9.42 7.79
C GLY A 80 5.38 -9.58 6.28
N ALA A 81 6.52 -10.08 5.80
CA ALA A 81 6.78 -10.29 4.38
C ALA A 81 5.78 -11.25 3.71
N THR A 82 5.29 -12.23 4.46
CA THR A 82 4.30 -13.21 3.99
C THR A 82 2.96 -12.53 3.75
N GLU A 83 2.45 -11.74 4.70
CA GLU A 83 1.16 -11.06 4.61
C GLU A 83 1.14 -10.02 3.49
N ALA A 84 2.28 -9.35 3.26
CA ALA A 84 2.43 -8.36 2.18
C ALA A 84 2.68 -8.98 0.80
N ASP A 85 2.85 -10.30 0.68
CA ASP A 85 3.19 -11.00 -0.56
C ASP A 85 4.48 -10.46 -1.23
N VAL A 86 5.51 -10.18 -0.42
CA VAL A 86 6.81 -9.66 -0.89
C VAL A 86 7.43 -10.51 -2.00
N VAL A 87 7.24 -11.82 -1.97
CA VAL A 87 7.78 -12.72 -2.99
C VAL A 87 7.19 -12.41 -4.37
N ARG A 88 5.92 -12.00 -4.43
CA ARG A 88 5.28 -11.57 -5.68
C ARG A 88 5.86 -10.26 -6.19
N TYR A 89 6.21 -9.32 -5.30
CA TYR A 89 6.96 -8.11 -5.68
C TYR A 89 8.28 -8.48 -6.35
N ILE A 90 9.10 -9.29 -5.68
CA ILE A 90 10.42 -9.69 -6.19
C ILE A 90 10.28 -10.43 -7.52
N ASP A 91 9.34 -11.38 -7.62
CA ASP A 91 9.06 -12.12 -8.86
C ASP A 91 8.65 -11.18 -10.01
N THR A 92 7.79 -10.20 -9.73
CA THR A 92 7.33 -9.20 -10.71
C THR A 92 8.47 -8.27 -11.15
N MET A 93 9.32 -7.84 -10.21
CA MET A 93 10.51 -7.03 -10.50
C MET A 93 11.48 -7.79 -11.42
N LEU A 94 11.72 -9.07 -11.15
CA LEU A 94 12.56 -9.90 -12.00
C LEU A 94 11.89 -10.18 -13.35
N ALA A 95 10.57 -10.35 -13.40
CA ALA A 95 9.78 -10.52 -14.62
C ALA A 95 9.39 -9.19 -15.30
N ALA A 96 9.95 -8.04 -14.90
CA ALA A 96 9.43 -6.74 -15.32
C ALA A 96 9.36 -6.56 -16.85
N PHE A 97 10.30 -7.15 -17.60
CA PHE A 97 10.38 -7.09 -19.06
C PHE A 97 9.56 -8.15 -19.80
N ASP A 98 8.83 -9.01 -19.09
CA ASP A 98 7.87 -9.95 -19.68
C ASP A 98 6.49 -9.29 -19.87
N HIS A 99 6.39 -8.00 -19.52
CA HIS A 99 5.23 -7.13 -19.70
C HIS A 99 5.51 -6.04 -20.73
N ASP A 100 4.45 -5.56 -21.38
CA ASP A 100 4.49 -4.42 -22.30
C ASP A 100 3.41 -3.38 -21.91
N PRO A 101 3.78 -2.15 -21.49
CA PRO A 101 5.14 -1.71 -21.22
C PRO A 101 5.78 -2.46 -20.03
N PRO A 102 7.12 -2.50 -19.93
CA PRO A 102 7.80 -3.15 -18.81
C PRO A 102 7.34 -2.58 -17.46
N LYS A 103 7.21 -3.44 -16.44
CA LYS A 103 6.80 -3.03 -15.09
C LYS A 103 7.91 -2.35 -14.30
N ILE A 104 8.42 -1.23 -14.82
CA ILE A 104 9.52 -0.46 -14.24
C ILE A 104 9.01 0.79 -13.52
N PHE A 105 8.16 1.58 -14.17
CA PHE A 105 7.53 2.75 -13.57
C PHE A 105 6.01 2.65 -13.70
N ALA A 106 5.35 2.48 -12.56
CA ALA A 106 3.91 2.66 -12.43
C ALA A 106 3.52 4.07 -12.92
N GLY A 107 2.34 4.18 -13.51
CA GLY A 107 1.76 5.44 -13.93
C GLY A 107 1.30 6.26 -12.74
N GLY A 108 0.56 7.32 -13.02
CA GLY A 108 0.16 8.26 -11.99
C GLY A 108 -0.21 9.60 -12.60
N PRO A 109 -0.72 10.53 -11.77
CA PRO A 109 -0.11 10.80 -10.47
C PRO A 109 -0.65 10.04 -9.24
N TRP A 110 -1.86 9.45 -9.27
CA TRP A 110 -2.52 8.88 -8.09
C TRP A 110 -3.25 7.55 -8.39
N SER A 111 -3.67 6.83 -7.34
CA SER A 111 -4.54 5.66 -7.43
C SER A 111 -6.03 5.98 -7.15
N ASP A 112 -6.88 4.94 -7.12
CA ASP A 112 -8.29 5.01 -6.69
C ASP A 112 -8.47 5.05 -5.16
N ARG A 113 -7.38 5.16 -4.40
CA ARG A 113 -7.40 5.25 -2.94
C ARG A 113 -7.78 6.67 -2.47
N HIS A 114 -8.30 6.76 -1.24
CA HIS A 114 -8.64 8.02 -0.55
C HIS A 114 -9.60 8.99 -1.25
N GLY A 115 -10.44 8.46 -2.14
CA GLY A 115 -11.42 9.25 -2.91
C GLY A 115 -10.97 9.54 -4.34
N GLY A 116 -9.92 8.89 -4.83
CA GLY A 116 -9.58 8.90 -6.25
C GLY A 116 -10.61 8.12 -7.09
N ASP A 117 -10.94 8.66 -8.25
CA ASP A 117 -11.94 8.05 -9.15
C ASP A 117 -11.37 6.93 -10.03
N ALA A 118 -10.04 6.84 -10.15
CA ALA A 118 -9.36 5.87 -11.00
C ALA A 118 -7.94 5.58 -10.51
N ASP A 119 -7.51 4.33 -10.71
CA ASP A 119 -6.17 3.90 -10.36
C ASP A 119 -5.21 4.02 -11.56
N HIS A 120 -4.51 5.16 -11.64
CA HIS A 120 -3.56 5.40 -12.73
C HIS A 120 -2.24 4.64 -12.50
N MET A 121 -1.93 4.23 -11.26
CA MET A 121 -0.72 3.48 -10.94
C MET A 121 -0.76 2.04 -11.48
N LYS A 122 -1.96 1.50 -11.75
CA LYS A 122 -2.14 0.20 -12.44
C LYS A 122 -1.55 0.18 -13.85
N HIS A 123 -1.38 1.33 -14.50
CA HIS A 123 -0.92 1.44 -15.88
C HIS A 123 0.53 1.90 -15.92
N PHE A 124 1.44 1.03 -16.36
CA PHE A 124 2.87 1.34 -16.41
C PHE A 124 3.22 2.24 -17.59
N VAL A 125 4.31 2.99 -17.47
CA VAL A 125 4.75 3.98 -18.46
C VAL A 125 5.86 3.38 -19.35
N PRO A 126 5.80 3.57 -20.68
CA PRO A 126 6.88 3.16 -21.57
C PRO A 126 8.18 3.90 -21.27
N LEU A 127 9.31 3.22 -21.44
CA LEU A 127 10.64 3.78 -21.21
C LEU A 127 11.24 4.38 -22.47
N ALA A 128 12.01 5.46 -22.33
CA ALA A 128 12.86 5.95 -23.42
C ALA A 128 13.91 4.88 -23.80
N PRO A 129 14.41 4.83 -25.05
CA PRO A 129 15.31 3.76 -25.51
C PRO A 129 16.53 3.53 -24.61
N ARG A 130 17.19 4.59 -24.13
CA ARG A 130 18.33 4.49 -23.22
C ARG A 130 17.95 3.95 -21.83
N GLN A 131 16.78 4.33 -21.32
CA GLN A 131 16.26 3.80 -20.06
C GLN A 131 15.94 2.32 -20.19
N LEU A 132 15.35 1.92 -21.32
CA LEU A 132 15.02 0.53 -21.62
C LEU A 132 16.28 -0.34 -21.63
N GLU A 133 17.36 0.11 -22.27
CA GLU A 133 18.65 -0.58 -22.28
C GLU A 133 19.25 -0.71 -20.87
N ALA A 134 19.32 0.40 -20.13
CA ALA A 134 19.88 0.41 -18.78
C ALA A 134 19.10 -0.49 -17.81
N TRP A 135 17.77 -0.44 -17.84
CA TRP A 135 16.93 -1.28 -17.00
C TRP A 135 17.00 -2.75 -17.40
N ARG A 136 17.12 -3.06 -18.69
CA ARG A 136 17.30 -4.46 -19.13
C ARG A 136 18.60 -5.04 -18.61
N ALA A 137 19.69 -4.29 -18.65
CA ALA A 137 20.97 -4.70 -18.09
C ALA A 137 20.87 -4.93 -16.57
N ARG A 138 20.22 -4.00 -15.85
CA ARG A 138 19.99 -4.12 -14.39
C ARG A 138 19.13 -5.33 -14.03
N THR A 139 17.99 -5.53 -14.68
CA THR A 139 17.11 -6.68 -14.42
C THR A 139 17.82 -8.00 -14.74
N HIS A 140 18.62 -8.04 -15.81
CA HIS A 140 19.43 -9.23 -16.12
C HIS A 140 20.47 -9.54 -15.03
N ASP A 141 21.13 -8.52 -14.48
CA ASP A 141 22.05 -8.69 -13.36
C ASP A 141 21.34 -9.16 -12.09
N LEU A 142 20.20 -8.56 -11.74
CA LEU A 142 19.38 -8.98 -10.61
C LEU A 142 18.94 -10.45 -10.72
N LYS A 143 18.51 -10.90 -11.91
CA LYS A 143 18.18 -12.32 -12.15
C LYS A 143 19.36 -13.24 -11.81
N ARG A 144 20.59 -12.86 -12.19
CA ARG A 144 21.79 -13.64 -11.87
C ARG A 144 22.07 -13.65 -10.37
N GLN A 145 21.97 -12.50 -9.71
CA GLN A 145 22.20 -12.38 -8.28
C GLN A 145 21.22 -13.26 -7.49
N TYR A 146 19.92 -13.22 -7.83
CA TYR A 146 18.91 -14.07 -7.18
C TYR A 146 19.13 -15.56 -7.44
N ALA A 147 19.47 -15.95 -8.66
CA ALA A 147 19.79 -17.35 -8.96
C ALA A 147 21.01 -17.85 -8.16
N ALA A 148 22.04 -17.02 -8.02
CA ALA A 148 23.22 -17.34 -7.22
C ALA A 148 22.89 -17.39 -5.71
N ALA A 149 22.11 -16.44 -5.20
CA ALA A 149 21.69 -16.38 -3.81
C ALA A 149 20.91 -17.62 -3.40
N ILE A 150 19.92 -18.03 -4.20
CA ILE A 150 19.11 -19.23 -3.95
C ILE A 150 20.01 -20.49 -3.90
N LYS A 151 20.94 -20.62 -4.84
CA LYS A 151 21.88 -21.74 -4.85
C LYS A 151 22.76 -21.78 -3.59
N LYS A 152 23.24 -20.62 -3.12
CA LYS A 152 24.04 -20.52 -1.90
C LYS A 152 23.23 -20.85 -0.65
N LEU A 153 22.00 -20.35 -0.55
CA LEU A 153 21.07 -20.65 0.54
C LEU A 153 20.81 -22.17 0.62
N ASP A 154 20.47 -22.80 -0.50
CA ASP A 154 20.23 -24.24 -0.56
C ASP A 154 21.48 -25.06 -0.24
N ALA A 155 22.65 -24.66 -0.76
CA ALA A 155 23.91 -25.37 -0.51
C ALA A 155 24.36 -25.28 0.96
N ALA A 156 23.96 -24.23 1.68
CA ALA A 156 24.27 -24.05 3.10
C ALA A 156 23.34 -24.83 4.03
N ALA A 157 22.21 -25.34 3.54
CA ALA A 157 21.29 -26.17 4.30
C ALA A 157 21.77 -27.64 4.33
N SER A 158 21.66 -28.28 5.49
CA SER A 158 22.32 -29.56 5.82
C SER A 158 21.72 -30.78 5.10
N GLY A 159 21.80 -30.84 3.77
CA GLY A 159 21.23 -31.91 2.93
C GLY A 159 19.73 -31.78 2.65
N LYS A 160 19.10 -30.70 3.12
CA LYS A 160 17.77 -30.24 2.72
C LYS A 160 17.91 -28.99 1.85
N ASN A 161 16.82 -28.55 1.23
CA ASN A 161 16.78 -27.21 0.67
C ASN A 161 16.51 -26.17 1.78
N PHE A 162 16.87 -24.91 1.56
CA PHE A 162 16.78 -23.85 2.56
C PHE A 162 15.35 -23.67 3.09
N ALA A 163 14.36 -23.76 2.20
CA ALA A 163 12.95 -23.61 2.56
C ALA A 163 12.44 -24.71 3.52
N ALA A 164 13.05 -25.90 3.51
CA ALA A 164 12.69 -27.02 4.38
C ALA A 164 13.58 -27.13 5.63
N ALA A 165 14.55 -26.23 5.79
CA ALA A 165 15.37 -26.12 7.00
C ALA A 165 14.52 -25.59 8.18
N SER A 166 14.97 -25.86 9.41
CA SER A 166 14.34 -25.26 10.59
C SER A 166 14.56 -23.74 10.62
N HIS A 167 13.70 -22.96 11.30
CA HIS A 167 13.87 -21.51 11.40
C HIS A 167 15.25 -21.14 11.97
N SER A 168 15.73 -21.85 13.00
CA SER A 168 17.07 -21.62 13.56
C SER A 168 18.21 -21.90 12.57
N GLU A 169 18.06 -22.89 11.69
CA GLU A 169 19.03 -23.17 10.63
C GLU A 169 18.97 -22.10 9.54
N GLN A 170 17.77 -21.67 9.13
CA GLN A 170 17.59 -20.55 8.19
C GLN A 170 18.25 -19.27 8.71
N ASP A 171 18.04 -18.93 9.98
CA ASP A 171 18.67 -17.78 10.64
C ASP A 171 20.20 -17.93 10.68
N SER A 172 20.72 -19.12 11.00
CA SER A 172 22.16 -19.38 10.99
C SER A 172 22.79 -19.26 9.61
N ILE A 173 22.05 -19.62 8.55
CA ILE A 173 22.52 -19.49 7.17
C ILE A 173 22.50 -18.01 6.75
N LEU A 174 21.38 -17.30 6.98
CA LEU A 174 21.25 -15.88 6.64
C LEU A 174 22.26 -15.00 7.39
N THR A 175 22.66 -15.38 8.60
CA THR A 175 23.71 -14.67 9.35
C THR A 175 25.10 -14.81 8.75
N LYS A 176 25.35 -15.84 7.93
CA LYS A 176 26.65 -16.11 7.29
C LYS A 176 26.74 -15.66 5.83
N LEU A 177 25.61 -15.32 5.21
CA LEU A 177 25.50 -14.94 3.81
C LEU A 177 25.11 -13.46 3.70
N ASP A 178 26.04 -12.57 4.07
CA ASP A 178 25.76 -11.13 4.23
C ASP A 178 25.27 -10.45 2.94
N ASP A 179 25.88 -10.77 1.79
CA ASP A 179 25.50 -10.19 0.49
C ASP A 179 24.10 -10.66 0.07
N GLU A 180 23.81 -11.95 0.18
CA GLU A 180 22.51 -12.52 -0.14
C GLU A 180 21.43 -12.00 0.80
N ARG A 181 21.74 -11.94 2.10
CA ARG A 181 20.84 -11.37 3.12
C ARG A 181 20.52 -9.93 2.79
N SER A 182 21.53 -9.12 2.45
CA SER A 182 21.35 -7.70 2.14
C SER A 182 20.51 -7.49 0.88
N LEU A 183 20.77 -8.27 -0.18
CA LEU A 183 19.98 -8.26 -1.41
C LEU A 183 18.50 -8.58 -1.14
N ILE A 184 18.24 -9.66 -0.40
CA ILE A 184 16.88 -10.11 -0.12
C ILE A 184 16.19 -9.12 0.82
N PHE A 185 16.88 -8.63 1.86
CA PHE A 185 16.32 -7.68 2.82
C PHE A 185 15.93 -6.36 2.16
N GLY A 186 16.80 -5.79 1.31
CA GLY A 186 16.51 -4.54 0.60
C GLY A 186 15.21 -4.64 -0.20
N HIS A 187 15.07 -5.66 -1.03
CA HIS A 187 13.84 -5.87 -1.80
C HIS A 187 12.66 -6.38 -0.96
N THR A 188 12.90 -6.91 0.25
CA THR A 188 11.83 -7.23 1.20
C THR A 188 11.20 -5.95 1.72
N ILE A 189 12.01 -4.96 2.12
CA ILE A 189 11.52 -3.65 2.55
C ILE A 189 10.80 -2.93 1.41
N GLU A 190 11.37 -2.95 0.19
CA GLU A 190 10.66 -2.40 -0.97
C GLU A 190 9.33 -3.10 -1.23
N GLY A 191 9.30 -4.44 -1.15
CA GLY A 191 8.08 -5.22 -1.30
C GLY A 191 7.06 -4.94 -0.20
N MET A 192 7.48 -4.63 1.03
CA MET A 192 6.59 -4.29 2.13
C MET A 192 5.92 -2.93 1.96
N TYR A 193 6.66 -1.94 1.44
CA TYR A 193 6.24 -0.53 1.52
C TYR A 193 6.05 0.16 0.17
N SER A 194 6.27 -0.53 -0.95
CA SER A 194 5.95 -0.01 -2.29
C SER A 194 4.44 0.06 -2.54
N VAL A 195 4.07 0.70 -3.66
CA VAL A 195 2.68 0.71 -4.12
C VAL A 195 2.26 -0.71 -4.54
N PRO A 196 1.04 -1.18 -4.18
CA PRO A 196 0.65 -2.58 -4.39
C PRO A 196 0.64 -3.05 -5.86
N GLU A 197 0.66 -2.13 -6.81
CA GLU A 197 0.63 -2.39 -8.25
C GLU A 197 1.91 -3.11 -8.75
N TYR A 198 3.01 -3.05 -7.99
CA TYR A 198 4.21 -3.87 -8.22
C TYR A 198 4.08 -5.31 -7.68
N GLY A 199 2.99 -5.64 -6.97
CA GLY A 199 2.67 -7.00 -6.51
C GLY A 199 3.00 -7.29 -5.05
N GLY A 200 3.73 -6.40 -4.37
CA GLY A 200 3.96 -6.43 -2.92
C GLY A 200 2.92 -5.62 -2.17
N ASN A 201 3.20 -5.35 -0.89
CA ASN A 201 2.36 -4.56 0.01
C ASN A 201 0.87 -4.89 -0.16
N ARG A 202 0.59 -6.20 -0.26
CA ARG A 202 -0.74 -6.71 -0.57
C ARG A 202 -1.73 -6.20 0.46
N HIS A 203 -2.90 -5.73 -0.01
CA HIS A 203 -3.92 -5.09 0.85
C HIS A 203 -3.40 -3.89 1.67
N GLN A 204 -2.27 -3.30 1.27
CA GLN A 204 -1.61 -2.17 1.92
C GLN A 204 -1.18 -2.48 3.36
N VAL A 205 -0.88 -3.75 3.68
CA VAL A 205 -0.57 -4.17 5.06
C VAL A 205 0.67 -3.47 5.61
N GLY A 206 1.70 -3.24 4.80
CA GLY A 206 2.90 -2.51 5.23
C GLY A 206 2.61 -1.03 5.47
N TRP A 207 1.75 -0.40 4.68
CA TRP A 207 1.36 1.00 4.92
C TRP A 207 0.53 1.13 6.20
N LYS A 208 -0.44 0.23 6.39
CA LYS A 208 -1.28 0.19 7.58
C LYS A 208 -0.46 -0.01 8.85
N SER A 209 0.55 -0.89 8.82
CA SER A 209 1.36 -1.18 10.00
C SER A 209 2.18 0.02 10.49
N ILE A 210 2.60 0.91 9.58
CA ILE A 210 3.32 2.14 9.93
C ILE A 210 2.42 3.37 10.03
N GLY A 211 1.10 3.19 9.92
CA GLY A 211 0.13 4.29 9.95
C GLY A 211 0.22 5.22 8.74
N TRP A 212 0.82 4.79 7.63
CA TRP A 212 0.81 5.57 6.40
C TRP A 212 -0.53 5.38 5.69
N PRO A 213 -1.29 6.46 5.41
CA PRO A 213 -2.57 6.32 4.73
C PRO A 213 -2.41 5.76 3.31
N GLY A 214 -1.27 5.99 2.65
CA GLY A 214 -1.06 5.68 1.23
C GLY A 214 -1.05 6.95 0.40
N ASP A 215 -1.13 6.80 -0.93
CA ASP A 215 -1.23 7.95 -1.83
C ASP A 215 -2.58 8.66 -1.64
N VAL A 216 -2.51 9.89 -1.16
CA VAL A 216 -3.66 10.76 -0.98
C VAL A 216 -3.69 11.70 -2.17
N GLN A 217 -4.70 11.57 -3.04
CA GLN A 217 -5.04 12.68 -3.92
C GLN A 217 -5.40 13.85 -2.99
N PRO A 218 -4.74 15.03 -3.08
CA PRO A 218 -5.07 16.12 -2.20
C PRO A 218 -6.51 16.53 -2.45
N ARG A 219 -7.43 16.08 -1.59
CA ARG A 219 -8.45 16.99 -1.08
C ARG A 219 -7.61 18.10 -0.46
N GLY A 220 -7.46 19.22 -1.16
CA GLY A 220 -6.68 20.35 -0.65
C GLY A 220 -7.03 20.60 0.83
N PHE A 221 -6.10 21.17 1.59
CA PHE A 221 -6.38 21.47 2.99
C PHE A 221 -7.67 22.28 3.08
N SER A 222 -8.61 21.84 3.94
CA SER A 222 -9.73 22.70 4.25
C SER A 222 -9.20 24.01 4.85
N PRO A 223 -9.90 25.15 4.68
CA PRO A 223 -9.48 26.41 5.31
C PRO A 223 -9.13 26.25 6.79
N LYS A 224 -9.92 25.45 7.51
CA LYS A 224 -9.68 25.10 8.91
C LYS A 224 -8.36 24.35 9.16
N GLN A 225 -7.99 23.40 8.30
CA GLN A 225 -6.71 22.68 8.44
C GLN A 225 -5.50 23.56 8.14
N VAL A 226 -5.65 24.58 7.29
CA VAL A 226 -4.62 25.60 7.07
C VAL A 226 -4.51 26.50 8.30
N GLU A 227 -5.64 26.99 8.80
CA GLU A 227 -5.73 27.84 10.01
C GLU A 227 -5.22 27.15 11.27
N ASP A 228 -5.43 25.84 11.40
CA ASP A 228 -4.99 25.06 12.58
C ASP A 228 -3.51 24.62 12.49
N SER A 229 -2.87 24.70 11.31
CA SER A 229 -1.46 24.29 11.09
C SER A 229 -0.47 25.32 11.61
N ASP A 230 -0.81 26.60 11.46
CA ASP A 230 -0.07 27.71 12.03
C ASP A 230 -0.79 28.06 13.34
N GLY A 231 -0.35 27.45 14.45
CA GLY A 231 -0.95 27.68 15.78
C GLY A 231 -1.16 29.18 16.05
N PRO A 232 -2.11 29.59 16.91
CA PRO A 232 -2.71 30.92 16.90
C PRO A 232 -1.64 32.01 16.77
N ASP A 233 -1.51 32.59 15.57
CA ASP A 233 -0.65 33.73 15.33
C ASP A 233 -1.23 34.88 16.14
N VAL A 234 -0.69 35.06 17.34
CA VAL A 234 -1.01 36.21 18.17
C VAL A 234 -0.39 37.40 17.46
N LEU A 235 -1.17 38.06 16.60
CA LEU A 235 -0.80 39.34 16.04
C LEU A 235 -0.64 40.32 17.20
N LEU A 236 0.59 40.50 17.64
CA LEU A 236 0.95 41.62 18.50
C LEU A 236 0.82 42.88 17.65
N ALA A 237 -0.32 43.56 17.78
CA ALA A 237 -0.55 44.83 17.10
C ALA A 237 0.56 45.81 17.51
N ASN A 238 1.51 45.99 16.62
CA ASN A 238 2.52 47.04 16.68
C ASN A 238 2.24 48.02 15.53
N GLY A 239 2.82 49.22 15.61
CA GLY A 239 2.42 50.34 14.75
C GLY A 239 2.49 50.07 13.24
N VAL A 240 3.31 49.13 12.78
CA VAL A 240 3.38 48.73 11.37
C VAL A 240 2.20 47.85 10.98
N VAL A 241 1.80 46.91 11.84
CA VAL A 241 0.64 46.03 11.61
C VAL A 241 -0.66 46.83 11.56
N ASP A 242 -0.84 47.82 12.44
CA ASP A 242 -2.01 48.71 12.42
C ASP A 242 -2.08 49.57 11.15
N ALA A 243 -0.94 50.06 10.65
CA ALA A 243 -0.90 50.85 9.42
C ALA A 243 -1.33 50.01 8.20
N VAL A 244 -0.95 48.72 8.16
CA VAL A 244 -1.32 47.79 7.09
C VAL A 244 -2.80 47.38 7.18
N LEU A 245 -3.34 47.16 8.39
CA LEU A 245 -4.76 46.83 8.56
C LEU A 245 -5.68 48.00 8.15
N ASN A 246 -5.24 49.24 8.36
CA ASN A 246 -5.98 50.43 7.95
C ASN A 246 -6.00 50.67 6.42
N LEU A 247 -5.13 50.00 5.65
CA LEU A 247 -5.17 50.01 4.19
C LEU A 247 -6.31 49.13 3.62
N PHE A 248 -6.88 48.22 4.42
CA PHE A 248 -7.96 47.32 4.03
C PHE A 248 -9.21 47.53 4.92
N PRO A 249 -10.00 48.60 4.68
CA PRO A 249 -11.10 49.01 5.56
C PRO A 249 -12.24 48.00 5.71
N LEU A 250 -12.28 46.94 4.90
CA LEU A 250 -13.28 45.87 4.97
C LEU A 250 -12.94 44.74 5.95
N ILE A 251 -11.73 44.67 6.51
CA ILE A 251 -11.32 43.62 7.46
C ILE A 251 -11.34 44.15 8.92
N GLY A 252 -11.28 45.46 9.13
CA GLY A 252 -11.26 46.10 10.47
C GLY A 252 -12.64 46.44 11.08
N GLY A 253 -13.75 45.96 10.51
CA GLY A 253 -15.09 46.46 10.84
C GLY A 253 -16.02 45.43 11.47
N ASN A 254 -15.81 45.02 12.74
CA ASN A 254 -16.91 44.82 13.72
C ASN A 254 -16.53 44.31 15.12
N ALA A 255 -15.28 43.97 15.44
CA ALA A 255 -15.00 43.27 16.71
C ALA A 255 -14.63 44.14 17.93
N MET A 256 -14.43 45.46 17.81
CA MET A 256 -13.96 46.30 18.95
C MET A 256 -14.81 47.55 19.22
N ARG A 257 -16.12 47.39 19.38
CA ARG A 257 -16.99 48.48 19.87
C ARG A 257 -17.98 48.11 20.97
N LYS A 258 -17.71 47.04 21.74
CA LYS A 258 -18.61 46.59 22.83
C LYS A 258 -17.95 46.38 24.20
N ALA A 259 -16.85 47.08 24.48
CA ALA A 259 -16.20 47.06 25.81
C ALA A 259 -15.97 48.47 26.40
N ARG A 260 -16.85 49.44 26.10
CA ARG A 260 -16.99 50.69 26.87
C ARG A 260 -18.45 51.05 26.98
N HIS A 261 -19.12 50.42 27.94
CA HIS A 261 -20.22 50.94 28.73
C HIS A 261 -20.82 49.73 29.46
N HIS A 262 -20.52 49.64 30.76
CA HIS A 262 -21.33 49.13 31.89
C HIS A 262 -20.39 48.62 32.98
N GLY A 263 -20.29 49.36 34.09
CA GLY A 263 -19.58 48.99 35.31
C GLY A 263 -18.29 49.76 35.51
#